data_AF-A0A7X9DII5-F1
#
_entry.id   AF-A0A7X9DII5-F1
#
_cell.length_a   1.000
_cell.length_b   1.000
_cell.length_c   1.000
_cell.angle_alpha   90.00
_cell.angle_beta   90.00
_cell.angle_gamma   90.00
#
_symmetry.space_group_name_H-M   'P 1'
#
loop_
_entity.id
_entity.type
_entity.pdbx_description
1 polymer ?
#
loop_
_entity_poly.entity_id
_entity_poly.type
_entity_poly.pdbx_seq_one_letter_code
_entity_poly.pdbx_strand_id
1 'polypeptide(L)'
;MDITATQQFIDTLRKLPDESTLDSEFFAPLYDFFEDAGASLLLSTPDDYYLLYFDLPEAIDDILPTNVSWLVEKDEKTISLTMFADGKEIQTYHTFHFANNPVNAYFFKSLQDSRTLTINFFAMMYGDIYKLKSIDFTLPQAILQQIE
;
A
#
# COMPACT_ATOMS: atom_id res chain seq x y z
N MET A 1 -18.15 -1.52 0.35
CA MET A 1 -18.31 -0.29 1.15
C MET A 1 -18.86 0.80 0.25
N ASP A 2 -19.73 1.67 0.77
CA ASP A 2 -20.07 2.91 0.08
C ASP A 2 -18.92 3.93 0.18
N ILE A 3 -18.94 4.96 -0.67
CA ILE A 3 -17.88 5.96 -0.77
C ILE A 3 -17.65 6.71 0.55
N THR A 4 -18.70 6.95 1.34
CA THR A 4 -18.61 7.69 2.60
C THR A 4 -17.87 6.86 3.65
N ALA A 5 -18.20 5.57 3.75
CA ALA A 5 -17.50 4.64 4.63
C ALA A 5 -16.02 4.50 4.26
N THR A 6 -15.71 4.36 2.96
CA THR A 6 -14.32 4.30 2.49
C THR A 6 -13.56 5.60 2.81
N GLN A 7 -14.18 6.76 2.61
CA GLN A 7 -13.56 8.04 2.95
C GLN A 7 -13.26 8.16 4.45
N GLN A 8 -14.21 7.76 5.31
CA GLN A 8 -13.98 7.74 6.76
C GLN A 8 -12.85 6.79 7.17
N PHE A 9 -12.74 5.63 6.52
CA PHE A 9 -11.63 4.70 6.70
C PHE A 9 -10.29 5.37 6.34
N ILE A 10 -10.19 5.99 5.17
CA ILE A 10 -8.99 6.69 4.70
C ILE A 10 -8.61 7.83 5.66
N ASP A 11 -9.56 8.68 6.04
CA ASP A 11 -9.34 9.82 6.92
C ASP A 11 -8.83 9.39 8.32
N THR A 12 -9.32 8.25 8.80
CA THR A 12 -8.91 7.69 10.11
C THR A 12 -7.51 7.09 10.01
N LEU A 13 -7.23 6.29 8.97
CA LEU A 13 -5.91 5.68 8.74
C LEU A 13 -4.81 6.72 8.56
N ARG A 14 -5.08 7.84 7.90
CA ARG A 14 -4.11 8.93 7.71
C ARG A 14 -3.71 9.63 9.01
N LYS A 15 -4.63 9.71 9.97
CA LYS A 15 -4.38 10.31 11.29
C LYS A 15 -3.69 9.34 12.24
N LEU A 16 -3.62 8.07 11.87
CA LEU A 16 -3.01 7.02 12.68
C LEU A 16 -1.48 7.22 12.70
N PRO A 17 -0.87 7.43 13.89
CA PRO A 17 0.58 7.51 14.02
C PRO A 17 1.26 6.21 13.59
N ASP A 18 2.51 6.31 13.17
CA ASP A 18 3.36 5.13 13.06
C ASP A 18 3.53 4.49 14.46
N GLU A 19 3.81 3.18 14.47
CA GLU A 19 3.92 2.34 15.67
C GLU A 19 2.64 2.26 16.54
N SER A 20 1.46 2.43 15.94
CA SER A 20 0.19 2.37 16.66
C SER A 20 -0.74 1.26 16.19
N THR A 21 -1.61 0.80 17.10
CA THR A 21 -2.59 -0.25 16.84
C THR A 21 -3.79 0.27 16.06
N LEU A 22 -4.35 -0.59 15.21
CA LEU A 22 -5.67 -0.37 14.65
C LEU A 22 -6.72 -0.72 15.70
N ASP A 23 -7.77 0.09 15.78
CA ASP A 23 -8.96 -0.24 16.54
C ASP A 23 -9.69 -1.42 15.88
N SER A 24 -9.74 -2.56 16.56
CA SER A 24 -10.25 -3.81 15.99
C SER A 24 -11.76 -3.82 15.73
N GLU A 25 -12.53 -3.00 16.44
CA GLU A 25 -13.97 -2.85 16.21
C GLU A 25 -14.24 -2.01 14.94
N PHE A 26 -13.57 -0.87 14.80
CA PHE A 26 -13.72 0.01 13.66
C PHE A 26 -13.11 -0.57 12.38
N PHE A 27 -11.93 -1.20 12.50
CA PHE A 27 -11.19 -1.78 11.37
C PHE A 27 -11.38 -3.30 11.23
N ALA A 28 -12.46 -3.87 11.78
CA ALA A 28 -12.76 -5.30 11.64
C ALA A 28 -12.59 -5.84 10.19
N PRO A 29 -13.02 -5.13 9.12
CA PRO A 29 -12.81 -5.60 7.75
C PRO A 29 -11.34 -5.77 7.34
N LEU A 30 -10.41 -5.02 7.94
CA LEU A 30 -8.97 -5.18 7.68
C LEU A 30 -8.41 -6.39 8.43
N TYR A 31 -8.91 -6.68 9.63
CA TYR A 31 -8.56 -7.89 10.37
C TYR A 31 -9.04 -9.15 9.64
N ASP A 32 -10.22 -9.11 9.03
CA ASP A 32 -10.74 -10.20 8.20
C ASP A 32 -10.00 -10.33 6.84
N PHE A 33 -9.39 -9.25 6.34
CA PHE A 33 -8.71 -9.24 5.06
C PHE A 33 -7.24 -9.69 5.16
N PHE A 34 -6.54 -9.28 6.21
CA PHE A 34 -5.13 -9.58 6.42
C PHE A 34 -4.93 -10.90 7.16
N GLU A 35 -5.37 -11.99 6.54
CA GLU A 35 -5.14 -13.36 7.04
C GLU A 35 -3.72 -13.87 6.71
N ASP A 36 -3.17 -13.45 5.57
CA ASP A 36 -1.87 -13.88 5.06
C ASP A 36 -0.89 -12.71 4.91
N ALA A 37 0.39 -12.99 5.12
CA ALA A 37 1.49 -12.07 4.86
C ALA A 37 1.67 -11.82 3.36
N GLY A 38 2.08 -10.61 2.98
CA GLY A 38 2.29 -10.20 1.59
C GLY A 38 1.05 -9.63 0.91
N ALA A 39 -0.01 -9.32 1.66
CA ALA A 39 -1.26 -8.79 1.15
C ALA A 39 -1.19 -7.26 0.96
N SER A 40 -1.80 -6.77 -0.11
CA SER A 40 -1.94 -5.33 -0.38
C SER A 40 -3.39 -4.94 -0.62
N LEU A 41 -3.76 -3.73 -0.22
CA LEU A 41 -5.09 -3.18 -0.43
C LEU A 41 -5.00 -1.71 -0.81
N LEU A 42 -5.63 -1.36 -1.93
CA LEU A 42 -5.84 0.03 -2.33
C LEU A 42 -7.28 0.43 -1.98
N LEU A 43 -7.43 1.28 -0.97
CA LEU A 43 -8.69 1.98 -0.70
C LEU A 43 -8.74 3.22 -1.59
N SER A 44 -9.82 3.38 -2.36
CA SER A 44 -9.97 4.49 -3.30
C SER A 44 -11.36 5.10 -3.22
N THR A 45 -11.42 6.43 -3.32
CA THR A 45 -12.61 7.23 -3.58
C THR A 45 -12.37 8.08 -4.84
N PRO A 46 -13.37 8.80 -5.36
CA PRO A 46 -13.19 9.65 -6.55
C PRO A 46 -12.11 10.73 -6.41
N ASP A 47 -11.81 11.15 -5.19
CA ASP A 47 -10.90 12.26 -4.89
C ASP A 47 -9.78 11.86 -3.92
N ASP A 48 -9.70 10.57 -3.56
CA ASP A 48 -8.77 10.12 -2.53
C ASP A 48 -8.32 8.68 -2.66
N TYR A 49 -7.19 8.34 -2.04
CA TYR A 49 -6.74 6.96 -1.91
C TYR A 49 -5.85 6.71 -0.68
N TYR A 50 -5.72 5.44 -0.32
CA TYR A 50 -4.82 4.96 0.71
C TYR A 50 -4.34 3.54 0.35
N LEU A 51 -3.02 3.37 0.17
CA LEU A 51 -2.41 2.09 -0.12
C LEU A 51 -1.87 1.46 1.17
N LEU A 52 -2.37 0.27 1.50
CA LEU A 52 -1.95 -0.56 2.61
C LEU A 52 -1.12 -1.73 2.09
N TYR A 53 -0.08 -2.08 2.85
CA TYR A 53 0.67 -3.32 2.69
C TYR A 53 0.77 -4.02 4.03
N PHE A 54 0.53 -5.32 4.04
CA PHE A 54 0.59 -6.13 5.24
C PHE A 54 1.57 -7.28 5.05
N ASP A 55 2.51 -7.41 5.97
CA ASP A 55 3.53 -8.44 5.95
C ASP A 55 4.11 -8.65 7.35
N LEU A 56 5.05 -9.57 7.47
CA LEU A 56 5.82 -9.77 8.68
C LEU A 56 6.73 -8.56 8.97
N PRO A 57 6.93 -8.18 10.25
CA PRO A 57 7.81 -7.06 10.61
C PRO A 57 9.19 -7.16 9.98
N GLU A 58 9.78 -8.36 9.94
CA GLU A 58 11.11 -8.62 9.40
C GLU A 58 11.20 -8.39 7.88
N ALA A 59 10.10 -8.57 7.15
CA ALA A 59 10.03 -8.31 5.72
C ALA A 59 9.94 -6.80 5.42
N ILE A 60 9.51 -6.00 6.40
CA ILE A 60 9.23 -4.57 6.28
C ILE A 60 10.39 -3.70 6.80
N ASP A 61 11.09 -4.16 7.85
CA ASP A 61 12.00 -3.33 8.65
C ASP A 61 13.07 -2.61 7.81
N ASP A 62 13.71 -3.36 6.91
CA ASP A 62 14.83 -2.88 6.08
C ASP A 62 14.41 -2.07 4.84
N ILE A 63 13.10 -1.89 4.59
CA ILE A 63 12.62 -1.12 3.45
C ILE A 63 12.89 0.38 3.66
N LEU A 64 13.62 0.98 2.71
CA LEU A 64 13.92 2.41 2.63
C LEU A 64 13.64 2.94 1.21
N PRO A 65 13.35 4.25 1.04
CA PRO A 65 13.21 4.83 -0.29
C PRO A 65 14.42 4.64 -1.22
N THR A 66 15.61 4.50 -0.64
CA THR A 66 16.89 4.47 -1.36
C THR A 66 17.38 3.06 -1.73
N ASN A 67 16.75 1.99 -1.22
CA ASN A 67 17.17 0.61 -1.48
C ASN A 67 16.13 -0.21 -2.23
N VAL A 68 15.24 0.45 -2.97
CA VAL A 68 14.18 -0.21 -3.73
C VAL A 68 14.34 -0.07 -5.23
N SER A 69 13.93 -1.11 -5.95
CA SER A 69 13.72 -1.08 -7.39
C SER A 69 12.32 -1.59 -7.72
N TRP A 70 11.84 -1.29 -8.93
CA TRP A 70 10.44 -1.47 -9.30
C TRP A 70 10.31 -2.23 -10.60
N LEU A 71 9.28 -3.06 -10.70
CA LEU A 71 8.84 -3.75 -11.90
C LEU A 71 7.33 -3.54 -12.07
N VAL A 72 6.90 -3.30 -13.30
CA VAL A 72 5.48 -3.21 -13.63
C VAL A 72 5.10 -4.38 -14.53
N GLU A 73 4.02 -5.05 -14.18
CA GLU A 73 3.39 -6.07 -15.01
C GLU A 73 1.96 -5.65 -15.30
N LYS A 74 1.55 -5.70 -16.57
CA LYS A 74 0.19 -5.39 -17.00
C LYS A 74 -0.50 -6.64 -17.49
N ASP A 75 -1.72 -6.82 -17.03
CA ASP A 75 -2.70 -7.71 -17.63
C ASP A 75 -3.94 -6.89 -18.04
N GLU A 76 -4.87 -7.50 -18.78
CA GLU A 76 -6.08 -6.83 -19.32
C GLU A 76 -6.91 -6.12 -18.23
N LYS A 77 -6.87 -6.61 -16.99
CA LYS A 77 -7.72 -6.14 -15.88
C LYS A 77 -6.95 -5.56 -14.70
N THR A 78 -5.65 -5.81 -14.62
CA THR A 78 -4.84 -5.50 -13.43
C THR A 78 -3.47 -4.98 -13.81
N ILE A 79 -3.00 -4.00 -13.05
CA ILE A 79 -1.62 -3.54 -13.06
C ILE A 79 -1.00 -4.04 -11.76
N SER A 80 0.07 -4.80 -11.87
CA SER A 80 0.88 -5.25 -10.74
C SER A 80 2.13 -4.39 -10.68
N LEU A 81 2.41 -3.80 -9.53
CA LEU A 81 3.65 -3.10 -9.24
C LEU A 81 4.41 -3.91 -8.21
N THR A 82 5.59 -4.42 -8.58
CA THR A 82 6.44 -5.18 -7.66
C THR A 82 7.61 -4.31 -7.23
N MET A 83 7.75 -4.13 -5.91
CA MET A 83 8.89 -3.49 -5.27
C MET A 83 9.89 -4.57 -4.86
N PHE A 84 11.14 -4.45 -5.26
CA PHE A 84 12.25 -5.26 -4.75
C PHE A 84 13.05 -4.38 -3.79
N ALA A 85 13.10 -4.76 -2.51
CA ALA A 85 13.89 -4.07 -1.50
C ALA A 85 15.17 -4.88 -1.23
N ASP A 86 16.33 -4.23 -1.39
CA ASP A 86 17.63 -4.82 -1.09
C ASP A 86 17.95 -4.56 0.39
N GLY A 87 17.46 -5.47 1.25
CA GLY A 87 17.73 -5.45 2.69
C GLY A 87 19.17 -5.79 3.01
N LYS A 88 19.58 -5.59 4.27
CA LYS A 88 20.98 -5.87 4.66
C LYS A 88 21.30 -7.35 4.63
N GLU A 89 20.31 -8.19 4.95
CA GLU A 89 20.48 -9.64 5.07
C GLU A 89 19.74 -10.42 3.98
N ILE A 90 18.57 -9.93 3.56
CA ILE A 90 17.67 -10.62 2.61
C ILE A 90 17.09 -9.60 1.63
N GLN A 91 17.06 -9.96 0.35
CA GLN A 91 16.27 -9.24 -0.64
C GLN A 91 14.81 -9.67 -0.53
N THR A 92 13.91 -8.72 -0.32
CA THR A 92 12.47 -8.96 -0.27
C THR A 92 11.81 -8.41 -1.53
N TYR A 93 10.65 -8.97 -1.87
CA TYR A 93 9.82 -8.46 -2.94
C TYR A 93 8.36 -8.35 -2.48
N HIS A 94 7.71 -7.26 -2.88
CA HIS A 94 6.38 -6.90 -2.41
C HIS A 94 5.55 -6.47 -3.62
N THR A 95 4.47 -7.20 -3.90
CA THR A 95 3.65 -6.97 -5.09
C THR A 95 2.32 -6.30 -4.72
N PHE A 96 2.02 -5.20 -5.40
CA PHE A 96 0.80 -4.43 -5.27
C PHE A 96 -0.08 -4.65 -6.50
N HIS A 97 -1.28 -5.19 -6.30
CA HIS A 97 -2.22 -5.43 -7.39
C HIS A 97 -3.27 -4.32 -7.45
N PHE A 98 -3.30 -3.60 -8.56
CA PHE A 98 -4.27 -2.54 -8.81
C PHE A 98 -5.24 -2.97 -9.90
N ALA A 99 -6.53 -3.02 -9.58
CA ALA A 99 -7.55 -3.22 -10.60
C ALA A 99 -7.62 -1.98 -11.52
N ASN A 100 -7.63 -2.21 -12.82
CA ASN A 100 -7.85 -1.15 -13.81
C ASN A 100 -9.35 -0.85 -13.92
N ASN A 101 -9.86 -0.09 -12.96
CA ASN A 101 -11.27 0.27 -12.89
C ASN A 101 -11.45 1.78 -12.62
N PRO A 102 -12.64 2.36 -12.89
CA PRO A 102 -12.88 3.79 -12.72
C PRO A 102 -12.71 4.31 -11.29
N VAL A 103 -12.83 3.44 -10.28
CA VAL A 103 -12.68 3.84 -8.87
C VAL A 103 -11.22 4.18 -8.54
N ASN A 104 -10.26 3.56 -9.21
CA ASN A 104 -8.82 3.81 -9.01
C ASN A 104 -8.28 4.94 -9.91
N ALA A 105 -9.13 5.62 -10.70
CA ALA A 105 -8.69 6.65 -11.64
C ALA A 105 -7.96 7.81 -10.94
N TYR A 106 -8.41 8.21 -9.75
CA TYR A 106 -7.75 9.24 -8.96
C TYR A 106 -6.34 8.81 -8.50
N PHE A 107 -6.19 7.58 -8.02
CA PHE A 107 -4.90 7.02 -7.63
C PHE A 107 -3.89 7.08 -8.77
N PHE A 108 -4.24 6.56 -9.95
CA PHE A 108 -3.34 6.56 -11.10
C PHE A 108 -2.99 7.97 -11.56
N LYS A 109 -3.96 8.89 -11.59
CA LYS A 109 -3.72 10.29 -11.94
C LYS A 109 -2.78 10.96 -10.93
N SER A 110 -3.05 10.81 -9.63
CA SER A 110 -2.21 11.36 -8.56
C SER A 110 -0.78 10.82 -8.64
N LEU A 111 -0.61 9.54 -8.98
CA LEU A 111 0.70 8.93 -9.15
C LEU A 111 1.47 9.53 -10.33
N GLN A 112 0.81 9.83 -11.45
CA GLN A 112 1.43 10.49 -12.60
C GLN A 112 1.81 11.94 -12.29
N ASP A 113 0.92 12.68 -11.62
CA ASP A 113 1.12 14.10 -11.32
C ASP A 113 2.21 14.32 -10.27
N SER A 114 2.22 13.53 -9.19
CA SER A 114 3.15 13.70 -8.07
C SER A 114 4.45 12.90 -8.22
N ARG A 115 4.43 11.81 -9.00
CA ARG A 115 5.49 10.80 -9.08
C ARG A 115 5.77 10.07 -7.77
N THR A 116 4.93 10.26 -6.76
CA THR A 116 5.12 9.72 -5.42
C THR A 116 4.05 8.67 -5.13
N LEU A 117 4.51 7.53 -4.61
CA LEU A 117 3.67 6.47 -4.08
C LEU A 117 3.91 6.37 -2.59
N THR A 118 2.91 6.68 -1.78
CA THR A 118 2.94 6.43 -0.33
C THR A 118 2.44 5.02 -0.06
N ILE A 119 3.26 4.19 0.59
CA ILE A 119 2.87 2.85 1.07
C ILE A 119 2.82 2.90 2.59
N ASN A 120 1.70 2.46 3.16
CA ASN A 120 1.50 2.36 4.60
C ASN A 120 1.65 0.89 4.99
N PHE A 121 2.70 0.60 5.75
CA PHE A 121 3.08 -0.75 6.12
C PHE A 121 2.46 -1.13 7.45
N PHE A 122 1.85 -2.32 7.47
CA PHE A 122 1.18 -2.89 8.62
C PHE A 122 1.71 -4.31 8.88
N ALA A 123 1.62 -4.72 10.14
CA ALA A 123 1.93 -6.10 10.54
C ALA A 123 1.05 -6.51 11.71
N MET A 124 0.79 -7.81 11.83
CA MET A 124 0.12 -8.35 13.01
C MET A 124 1.14 -8.69 14.08
N MET A 125 0.97 -8.09 15.26
CA MET A 125 1.80 -8.33 16.44
C MET A 125 0.89 -8.60 17.63
N TYR A 126 1.12 -9.71 18.34
CA TYR A 126 0.36 -10.06 19.55
C TYR A 126 -1.18 -10.15 19.37
N GLY A 127 -1.65 -10.41 18.14
CA GLY A 127 -3.08 -10.52 17.82
C GLY A 127 -3.73 -9.22 17.33
N ASP A 128 -2.99 -8.12 17.30
CA ASP A 128 -3.45 -6.82 16.79
C ASP A 128 -2.70 -6.41 15.53
N ILE A 129 -3.35 -5.66 14.65
CA ILE A 129 -2.71 -5.05 13.50
C ILE A 129 -2.11 -3.72 13.94
N TYR A 130 -0.83 -3.51 13.64
CA TYR A 130 -0.10 -2.29 13.90
C TYR A 130 0.26 -1.62 12.59
N LYS A 131 0.14 -0.29 12.56
CA LYS A 131 0.82 0.53 11.57
C LYS A 131 2.29 0.61 11.96
N LEU A 132 3.17 0.03 11.15
CA LEU A 132 4.60 0.06 11.43
C LEU A 132 5.21 1.39 11.00
N LYS A 133 5.07 1.73 9.72
CA LYS A 133 5.63 2.94 9.13
C LYS A 133 4.90 3.34 7.85
N SER A 134 5.01 4.61 7.49
CA SER A 134 4.56 5.13 6.20
C SER A 134 5.76 5.61 5.40
N ILE A 135 5.90 5.19 4.14
CA ILE A 135 7.04 5.59 3.32
C ILE A 135 6.55 6.16 1.99
N ASP A 136 7.05 7.35 1.67
CA ASP A 136 6.90 7.98 0.36
C ASP A 136 8.03 7.52 -0.57
N PHE A 137 7.65 6.91 -1.69
CA PHE A 137 8.57 6.49 -2.73
C PHE A 137 8.42 7.36 -3.97
N THR A 138 9.52 7.90 -4.47
CA THR A 138 9.53 8.52 -5.80
C THR A 138 9.73 7.45 -6.86
N LEU A 139 8.73 7.25 -7.73
CA LEU A 139 8.83 6.25 -8.80
C LEU A 139 9.70 6.78 -9.97
N PRO A 140 10.60 5.94 -10.53
CA PRO A 140 11.34 6.30 -11.74
C PRO A 140 10.40 6.62 -12.91
N GLN A 141 10.78 7.56 -13.78
CA GLN A 141 9.97 7.95 -14.94
C GLN A 141 9.63 6.76 -15.86
N ALA A 142 10.57 5.81 -16.02
CA ALA A 142 10.36 4.61 -16.82
C ALA A 142 9.26 3.69 -16.25
N ILE A 143 9.04 3.72 -14.93
CA ILE A 143 7.99 2.96 -14.25
C ILE A 143 6.64 3.66 -14.44
N LEU A 144 6.61 4.99 -14.28
CA LEU A 144 5.40 5.78 -14.48
C LEU A 144 4.83 5.67 -15.91
N GLN A 145 5.69 5.70 -16.94
CA GLN A 145 5.29 5.49 -18.34
C GLN A 145 4.69 4.10 -18.58
N GLN A 146 5.08 3.13 -17.75
CA GLN A 146 4.52 1.79 -17.78
C GLN A 146 3.26 1.66 -16.94
N ILE A 147 2.70 2.70 -16.33
CA ILE A 147 1.41 2.61 -15.62
C ILE A 147 0.25 3.18 -16.49
N GLU A 148 0.56 3.80 -17.63
CA GLU A 148 -0.40 4.37 -18.60
C GLU A 148 -1.33 3.36 -19.29
#